data_AF-A0A2T2R5D6-F1
#
_entry.id   AF-A0A2T2R5D6-F1
#
_cell.length_a   1.000
_cell.length_b   1.000
_cell.length_c   1.000
_cell.angle_alpha   90.00
_cell.angle_beta   90.00
_cell.angle_gamma   90.00
#
_symmetry.space_group_name_H-M   'P 1'
#
loop_
_entity.id
_entity.type
_entity.pdbx_description
1 polymer ?
#
loop_
_entity_poly.entity_id
_entity_poly.type
_entity_poly.pdbx_seq_one_letter_code
_entity_poly.pdbx_strand_id
1 'polypeptide(L)'
;SEDNDFMNKEDDVAEGPENPEKPEDPEDPETLEGPDTGEDTRPGGQFLRDMSTGDDSDDSDGEGLGAQAGFGGQCGEYLTDHLRRGWNNDQMEVMKLQTFLNVFTDANLPLTGTFDRATEQAVDSFQMQYSNDILNPWVNEGFMDAPESTGFVYLMTRWKINSMVCNAFLDQRPEALTPYSG
;
A
#
# COMPACT_ATOMS: atom_id res chain seq x y z
N SER A 1 0.43 -27.45 -68.40
CA SER A 1 0.60 -27.42 -66.95
C SER A 1 0.76 -25.95 -66.56
N GLU A 2 -0.24 -25.10 -66.79
CA GLU A 2 -1.49 -24.95 -66.02
C GLU A 2 -1.23 -24.31 -64.65
N ASP A 3 -1.36 -22.98 -64.65
CA ASP A 3 -2.07 -22.07 -63.74
C ASP A 3 -2.37 -22.50 -62.29
N ASN A 4 -2.07 -21.58 -61.37
CA ASN A 4 -2.82 -21.12 -60.18
C ASN A 4 -1.83 -20.20 -59.41
N ASP A 5 -1.87 -18.87 -59.50
CA ASP A 5 -2.98 -17.95 -59.20
C ASP A 5 -3.62 -18.23 -57.82
N PHE A 6 -4.08 -17.16 -57.19
CA PHE A 6 -4.91 -17.09 -55.99
C PHE A 6 -4.24 -16.65 -54.65
N MET A 7 -4.29 -15.32 -54.50
CA MET A 7 -4.82 -14.57 -53.34
C MET A 7 -3.89 -14.08 -52.25
N ASN A 8 -3.66 -12.76 -52.34
CA ASN A 8 -3.95 -11.77 -51.30
C ASN A 8 -4.64 -12.29 -50.03
N LYS A 9 -4.00 -11.98 -48.91
CA LYS A 9 -4.61 -11.63 -47.62
C LYS A 9 -3.57 -10.72 -46.94
N GLU A 10 -3.55 -9.43 -47.24
CA GLU A 10 -4.39 -8.38 -46.62
C GLU A 10 -5.19 -8.82 -45.39
N ASP A 11 -4.96 -8.09 -44.31
CA ASP A 11 -5.71 -8.03 -43.04
C ASP A 11 -5.54 -9.28 -42.16
N ASP A 12 -4.90 -9.22 -40.99
CA ASP A 12 -5.36 -8.45 -39.82
C ASP A 12 -4.17 -7.84 -39.05
N VAL A 13 -4.00 -6.51 -39.16
CA VAL A 13 -3.45 -5.74 -38.05
C VAL A 13 -4.48 -5.86 -36.95
N ALA A 14 -4.17 -6.63 -35.90
CA ALA A 14 -4.95 -6.57 -34.68
C ALA A 14 -4.85 -5.14 -34.16
N GLU A 15 -5.87 -4.32 -34.47
CA GLU A 15 -6.19 -3.12 -33.73
C GLU A 15 -6.15 -3.51 -32.25
N GLY A 16 -5.18 -2.95 -31.53
CA GLY A 16 -5.19 -3.00 -30.08
C GLY A 16 -6.54 -2.47 -29.59
N PRO A 17 -7.02 -2.94 -28.43
CA PRO A 17 -8.30 -2.47 -27.91
C PRO A 17 -8.27 -0.95 -27.83
N GLU A 18 -9.23 -0.35 -28.53
CA GLU A 18 -9.49 1.07 -28.54
C GLU A 18 -9.52 1.56 -27.09
N ASN A 19 -8.65 2.53 -26.80
CA ASN A 19 -8.56 3.18 -25.50
C ASN A 19 -9.92 3.81 -25.18
N PRO A 20 -10.64 3.40 -24.12
CA PRO A 20 -11.91 4.03 -23.79
C PRO A 20 -11.65 5.52 -23.50
N GLU A 21 -12.33 6.37 -24.26
CA GLU A 21 -12.27 7.81 -24.13
C GLU A 21 -12.49 8.21 -22.66
N LYS A 22 -11.54 9.00 -22.16
CA LYS A 22 -11.58 9.65 -20.85
C LYS A 22 -12.90 10.40 -20.69
N PRO A 23 -13.75 10.11 -19.69
CA PRO A 23 -14.95 10.90 -19.46
C PRO A 23 -14.55 12.34 -19.11
N GLU A 24 -15.22 13.28 -19.76
CA GLU A 24 -15.07 14.72 -19.60
C GLU A 24 -15.42 15.15 -18.17
N ASP A 25 -14.59 16.06 -17.65
CA ASP A 25 -14.65 16.63 -16.30
C ASP A 25 -15.90 17.51 -16.13
N PRO A 26 -16.83 17.23 -15.21
CA PRO A 26 -17.94 18.14 -14.96
C PRO A 26 -17.47 19.37 -14.18
N GLU A 27 -17.71 20.51 -14.81
CA GLU A 27 -17.39 21.88 -14.41
C GLU A 27 -17.75 22.24 -12.94
N ASP A 28 -16.83 22.98 -12.32
CA ASP A 28 -16.93 23.67 -11.03
C ASP A 28 -17.97 24.81 -11.05
N PRO A 29 -18.89 24.91 -10.07
CA PRO A 29 -19.55 26.16 -9.77
C PRO A 29 -19.13 26.75 -8.41
N GLU A 30 -18.27 27.76 -8.51
CA GLU A 30 -18.25 29.04 -7.80
C GLU A 30 -18.85 29.16 -6.38
N THR A 31 -17.95 29.50 -5.45
CA THR A 31 -18.03 30.56 -4.43
C THR A 31 -19.40 31.06 -3.96
N LEU A 32 -19.66 30.89 -2.66
CA LEU A 32 -20.54 31.79 -1.91
C LEU A 32 -19.83 32.28 -0.64
N GLU A 33 -19.48 33.57 -0.67
CA GLU A 33 -18.98 34.35 0.46
C GLU A 33 -20.10 34.75 1.43
N GLY A 34 -19.74 34.81 2.72
CA GLY A 34 -20.24 35.81 3.66
C GLY A 34 -20.77 35.28 5.01
N PRO A 35 -20.86 36.11 6.06
CA PRO A 35 -20.12 37.33 6.35
C PRO A 35 -19.38 37.29 7.71
N ASP A 36 -18.37 38.15 7.76
CA ASP A 36 -17.66 38.66 8.93
C ASP A 36 -18.61 39.31 9.95
N THR A 37 -18.45 38.93 11.23
CA THR A 37 -18.82 39.75 12.39
C THR A 37 -17.74 39.62 13.47
N GLY A 38 -16.68 40.43 13.35
CA GLY A 38 -16.40 41.53 14.28
C GLY A 38 -16.17 41.30 15.79
N GLU A 39 -15.11 41.98 16.25
CA GLU A 39 -14.86 42.57 17.59
C GLU A 39 -14.08 41.79 18.66
N ASP A 40 -12.78 42.11 18.72
CA ASP A 40 -12.13 42.88 19.79
C ASP A 40 -12.53 42.58 21.25
N THR A 41 -11.55 42.13 22.05
CA THR A 41 -11.00 42.93 23.18
C THR A 41 -9.96 42.09 23.95
N ARG A 42 -8.69 42.53 23.91
CA ARG A 42 -7.69 42.21 24.95
C ARG A 42 -7.80 43.24 26.07
N PRO A 43 -7.60 42.85 27.34
CA PRO A 43 -6.53 43.51 28.08
C PRO A 43 -5.77 42.59 29.06
N GLY A 44 -4.44 42.78 29.07
CA GLY A 44 -3.62 42.95 30.28
C GLY A 44 -3.60 41.86 31.36
N GLY A 45 -2.43 41.25 31.55
CA GLY A 45 -2.13 40.46 32.75
C GLY A 45 -0.69 39.96 32.80
N GLN A 46 0.26 40.87 33.05
CA GLN A 46 1.62 40.51 33.50
C GLN A 46 1.53 40.00 34.94
N PHE A 47 2.08 38.82 35.22
CA PHE A 47 2.51 38.46 36.57
C PHE A 47 3.91 37.85 36.52
N LEU A 48 4.87 38.64 36.99
CA LEU A 48 6.20 38.24 37.43
C LEU A 48 6.12 37.75 38.89
N ARG A 49 6.85 36.67 39.22
CA ARG A 49 7.57 36.36 40.48
C ARG A 49 8.02 34.88 40.42
N ASP A 50 9.30 34.58 40.20
CA ASP A 50 10.48 34.60 41.10
C ASP A 50 10.54 33.39 42.06
N MET A 51 11.78 33.02 42.41
CA MET A 51 12.45 31.72 42.48
C MET A 51 12.47 31.01 43.86
N SER A 52 13.10 29.81 43.84
CA SER A 52 13.81 29.08 44.91
C SER A 52 12.97 28.11 45.76
N THR A 53 13.33 26.85 46.05
CA THR A 53 14.62 26.12 46.11
C THR A 53 14.34 24.60 46.25
N GLY A 54 15.30 23.76 45.82
CA GLY A 54 15.43 22.31 46.12
C GLY A 54 15.55 21.52 44.81
N ASP A 55 16.72 21.16 44.27
CA ASP A 55 17.88 20.45 44.85
C ASP A 55 17.46 19.15 45.54
N ASP A 56 17.34 18.09 44.73
CA ASP A 56 17.78 16.74 45.08
C ASP A 56 18.29 16.10 43.79
N SER A 57 19.58 15.83 43.79
CA SER A 57 20.38 15.11 42.80
C SER A 57 19.93 13.66 42.66
N ASP A 58 19.68 13.21 41.45
CA ASP A 58 19.81 11.80 41.10
C ASP A 58 20.69 11.69 39.84
N ASP A 59 21.95 11.35 40.08
CA ASP A 59 22.90 10.91 39.08
C ASP A 59 22.40 9.61 38.47
N SER A 60 22.14 9.63 37.17
CA SER A 60 22.11 8.41 36.37
C SER A 60 22.82 8.71 35.07
N ASP A 61 24.13 8.47 35.09
CA ASP A 61 24.96 8.31 33.91
C ASP A 61 24.36 7.18 33.05
N GLY A 62 23.66 7.57 32.00
CA GLY A 62 23.22 6.72 30.92
C GLY A 62 23.82 7.24 29.62
N GLU A 63 25.02 6.78 29.30
CA GLU A 63 25.57 6.85 27.95
C GLU A 63 24.63 6.09 27.00
N GLY A 64 24.05 6.82 26.05
CA GLY A 64 23.15 6.24 25.05
C GLY A 64 23.02 7.17 23.86
N LEU A 65 23.99 7.08 22.96
CA LEU A 65 23.97 7.43 21.54
C LEU A 65 22.96 8.51 21.13
N GLY A 66 23.47 9.69 20.81
CA GLY A 66 22.71 10.79 20.23
C GLY A 66 21.78 10.30 19.12
N ALA A 67 20.49 10.23 19.43
CA ALA A 67 19.48 10.12 18.41
C ALA A 67 19.48 11.44 17.66
N GLN A 68 20.16 11.50 16.51
CA GLN A 68 19.72 12.42 15.49
C GLN A 68 18.24 12.12 15.23
N ALA A 69 17.35 12.95 15.77
CA ALA A 69 15.99 13.05 15.29
C ALA A 69 16.07 13.68 13.89
N GLY A 70 16.59 12.90 12.93
CA GLY A 70 16.42 13.15 11.53
C GLY A 70 14.96 12.92 11.22
N PHE A 71 14.18 14.00 11.21
CA PHE A 71 12.87 14.03 10.56
C PHE A 71 13.04 13.98 9.04
N GLY A 72 13.70 12.93 8.53
CA GLY A 72 13.47 12.42 7.20
C GLY A 72 12.45 11.31 7.36
N GLY A 73 11.22 11.51 6.86
CA GLY A 73 10.10 10.59 7.08
C GLY A 73 10.47 9.15 6.74
N GLN A 74 10.77 8.35 7.75
CA GLN A 74 10.97 6.92 7.60
C GLN A 74 9.57 6.29 7.58
N CYS A 75 9.13 5.86 6.40
CA CYS A 75 7.94 5.02 6.33
C CYS A 75 8.29 3.66 6.97
N GLY A 76 7.48 3.24 7.94
CA GLY A 76 7.55 1.92 8.55
C GLY A 76 6.93 0.84 7.66
N GLU A 77 7.03 -0.42 8.08
CA GLU A 77 6.37 -1.54 7.40
C GLU A 77 4.86 -1.32 7.39
N TYR A 78 4.23 -1.37 6.21
CA TYR A 78 2.80 -1.08 6.07
C TYR A 78 1.95 -2.24 6.62
N LEU A 79 2.19 -3.44 6.10
CA LEU A 79 1.67 -4.71 6.61
C LEU A 79 2.78 -5.48 7.32
N THR A 80 2.54 -5.84 8.57
CA THR A 80 3.48 -6.57 9.43
C THR A 80 3.07 -8.04 9.60
N ASP A 81 1.79 -8.37 9.39
CA ASP A 81 1.27 -9.72 9.58
C ASP A 81 1.02 -10.47 8.27
N HIS A 82 0.91 -11.80 8.35
CA HIS A 82 0.44 -12.63 7.25
C HIS A 82 -1.08 -12.75 7.31
N LEU A 83 -1.75 -12.53 6.18
CA LEU A 83 -3.20 -12.43 6.14
C LEU A 83 -3.82 -13.43 5.17
N ARG A 84 -4.80 -14.20 5.64
CA ARG A 84 -5.51 -15.20 4.81
C ARG A 84 -6.98 -15.30 5.20
N ARG A 85 -7.86 -15.55 4.24
CA ARG A 85 -9.26 -15.87 4.54
C ARG A 85 -9.36 -17.10 5.44
N GLY A 86 -10.22 -17.02 6.46
CA GLY A 86 -10.47 -18.09 7.43
C GLY A 86 -9.49 -18.14 8.60
N TRP A 87 -8.50 -17.24 8.64
CA TRP A 87 -7.64 -17.05 9.81
C TRP A 87 -8.21 -16.01 10.76
N ASN A 88 -7.74 -16.04 12.01
CA ASN A 88 -7.98 -14.97 12.98
C ASN A 88 -7.01 -13.80 12.71
N ASN A 89 -7.20 -13.12 11.58
CA ASN A 89 -6.38 -11.98 11.19
C ASN A 89 -6.63 -10.78 12.10
N ASP A 90 -5.60 -9.96 12.32
CA ASP A 90 -5.80 -8.65 12.94
C ASP A 90 -6.67 -7.74 12.06
N GLN A 91 -7.68 -7.12 12.66
CA GLN A 91 -8.66 -6.32 11.93
C GLN A 91 -8.03 -5.09 11.26
N MET A 92 -7.05 -4.45 11.91
CA MET A 92 -6.39 -3.27 11.37
C MET A 92 -5.47 -3.64 10.21
N GLU A 93 -4.75 -4.76 10.29
CA GLU A 93 -3.94 -5.27 9.17
C GLU A 93 -4.81 -5.58 7.93
N VAL A 94 -6.01 -6.12 8.12
CA VAL A 94 -6.95 -6.35 7.00
C VAL A 94 -7.46 -5.02 6.43
N MET A 95 -7.79 -4.02 7.25
CA MET A 95 -8.22 -2.71 6.74
C MET A 95 -7.11 -2.01 5.95
N LYS A 96 -5.84 -2.14 6.38
CA LYS A 96 -4.70 -1.67 5.60
C LYS A 96 -4.61 -2.37 4.26
N LEU A 97 -4.71 -3.70 4.23
CA LEU A 97 -4.73 -4.46 2.98
C LEU A 97 -5.86 -4.00 2.04
N GLN A 98 -7.09 -3.87 2.55
CA GLN A 98 -8.24 -3.42 1.76
C GLN A 98 -8.03 -1.99 1.22
N THR A 99 -7.45 -1.10 2.03
CA THR A 99 -7.11 0.26 1.60
C THR A 99 -6.08 0.24 0.48
N PHE A 100 -5.02 -0.56 0.63
CA PHE A 100 -4.00 -0.72 -0.39
C PHE A 100 -4.60 -1.23 -1.72
N LEU A 101 -5.39 -2.30 -1.67
CA LEU A 101 -6.02 -2.88 -2.87
C LEU A 101 -6.96 -1.87 -3.55
N ASN A 102 -7.69 -1.06 -2.79
CA ASN A 102 -8.53 -0.01 -3.36
C ASN A 102 -7.72 1.10 -4.04
N VAL A 103 -6.59 1.51 -3.46
CA VAL A 103 -5.77 2.62 -3.98
C VAL A 103 -4.92 2.19 -5.17
N PHE A 104 -4.38 0.98 -5.16
CA PHE A 104 -3.38 0.53 -6.15
C PHE A 104 -3.95 -0.38 -7.24
N THR A 105 -5.12 -1.00 -7.01
CA THR A 105 -5.74 -1.91 -7.98
C THR A 105 -7.23 -1.63 -8.21
N ASP A 106 -7.75 -0.50 -7.73
CA ASP A 106 -9.15 -0.07 -7.89
C ASP A 106 -10.18 -1.15 -7.50
N ALA A 107 -9.88 -1.94 -6.47
CA ALA A 107 -10.68 -3.12 -6.10
C ALA A 107 -12.09 -2.81 -5.55
N ASN A 108 -12.36 -1.55 -5.17
CA ASN A 108 -13.64 -1.07 -4.62
C ASN A 108 -14.21 -1.92 -3.46
N LEU A 109 -13.32 -2.38 -2.58
CA LEU A 109 -13.64 -3.17 -1.39
C LEU A 109 -14.17 -2.28 -0.26
N PRO A 110 -15.16 -2.73 0.52
CA PRO A 110 -15.50 -2.07 1.77
C PRO A 110 -14.40 -2.28 2.82
N LEU A 111 -14.04 -1.23 3.58
CA LEU A 111 -13.05 -1.27 4.66
C LEU A 111 -13.64 -1.89 5.94
N THR A 112 -13.93 -3.18 5.90
CA THR A 112 -14.58 -3.91 7.01
C THR A 112 -13.58 -4.44 8.04
N GLY A 113 -12.32 -4.59 7.65
CA GLY A 113 -11.30 -5.31 8.43
C GLY A 113 -11.57 -6.81 8.53
N THR A 114 -12.48 -7.34 7.71
CA THR A 114 -12.74 -8.78 7.58
C THR A 114 -12.15 -9.28 6.28
N PHE A 115 -11.26 -10.27 6.36
CA PHE A 115 -10.66 -10.88 5.18
C PHE A 115 -11.65 -11.88 4.57
N ASP A 116 -12.60 -11.36 3.81
CA ASP A 116 -13.66 -12.10 3.16
C ASP A 116 -13.29 -12.60 1.75
N ARG A 117 -14.26 -13.17 1.04
CA ARG A 117 -14.05 -13.69 -0.32
C ARG A 117 -13.70 -12.59 -1.32
N ALA A 118 -14.28 -11.39 -1.17
CA ALA A 118 -13.98 -10.28 -2.07
C ALA A 118 -12.53 -9.81 -1.87
N THR A 119 -12.08 -9.73 -0.61
CA THR A 119 -10.70 -9.41 -0.27
C THR A 119 -9.73 -10.47 -0.81
N GLU A 120 -10.05 -11.76 -0.67
CA GLU A 120 -9.25 -12.86 -1.26
C GLU A 120 -9.12 -12.75 -2.78
N GLN A 121 -10.23 -12.50 -3.49
CA GLN A 121 -10.21 -12.34 -4.96
C GLN A 121 -9.41 -11.13 -5.42
N ALA A 122 -9.41 -10.05 -4.63
CA ALA A 122 -8.58 -8.88 -4.91
C ALA A 122 -7.09 -9.19 -4.68
N VAL A 123 -6.75 -9.96 -3.64
CA VAL A 123 -5.38 -10.47 -3.45
C VAL A 123 -4.96 -11.38 -4.59
N ASP A 124 -5.83 -12.28 -5.04
CA ASP A 124 -5.56 -13.15 -6.20
C ASP A 124 -5.22 -12.32 -7.44
N SER A 125 -6.04 -11.30 -7.72
CA SER A 125 -5.83 -10.40 -8.86
C SER A 125 -4.51 -9.64 -8.76
N PHE A 126 -4.18 -9.15 -7.56
CA PHE A 126 -2.90 -8.48 -7.29
C PHE A 126 -1.70 -9.43 -7.50
N GLN A 127 -1.79 -10.67 -7.01
CA GLN A 127 -0.74 -11.67 -7.18
C GLN A 127 -0.50 -12.00 -8.66
N MET A 128 -1.57 -12.15 -9.44
CA MET A 128 -1.46 -12.37 -10.88
C MET A 128 -0.88 -11.15 -11.60
N GLN A 129 -1.30 -9.94 -11.23
CA GLN A 129 -0.78 -8.70 -11.80
C GLN A 129 0.73 -8.55 -11.58
N TYR A 130 1.22 -8.91 -10.40
CA TYR A 130 2.64 -8.85 -10.03
C TYR A 130 3.29 -10.24 -9.98
N SER A 131 2.85 -11.17 -10.85
CA SER A 131 3.30 -12.57 -10.85
C SER A 131 4.82 -12.71 -10.89
N ASN A 132 5.52 -11.87 -11.67
CA ASN A 132 6.98 -11.91 -11.77
C ASN A 132 7.69 -11.68 -10.44
N ASP A 133 7.12 -10.82 -9.60
CA ASP A 133 7.71 -10.44 -8.32
C ASP A 133 7.18 -11.32 -7.18
N ILE A 134 5.94 -11.80 -7.28
CA ILE A 134 5.27 -12.50 -6.18
C ILE A 134 5.28 -14.01 -6.37
N LEU A 135 4.85 -14.52 -7.53
CA LEU A 135 4.58 -15.94 -7.76
C LEU A 135 5.76 -16.68 -8.38
N ASN A 136 6.40 -16.11 -9.40
CA ASN A 136 7.52 -16.73 -10.10
C ASN A 136 8.70 -17.10 -9.18
N PRO A 137 9.02 -16.33 -8.11
CA PRO A 137 10.05 -16.74 -7.17
C PRO A 137 9.76 -18.09 -6.50
N TRP A 138 8.50 -18.39 -6.16
CA TRP A 138 8.12 -19.69 -5.61
C TRP A 138 8.27 -20.82 -6.63
N VAL A 139 7.96 -20.54 -7.89
CA VAL A 139 8.13 -21.49 -9.00
C VAL A 139 9.61 -21.79 -9.21
N ASN A 140 10.46 -20.75 -9.24
CA ASN A 140 11.90 -20.88 -9.44
C ASN A 140 12.59 -21.67 -8.32
N GLU A 141 12.12 -21.53 -7.08
CA GLU A 141 12.58 -22.32 -5.93
C GLU A 141 11.99 -23.74 -5.90
N GLY A 142 11.10 -24.09 -6.83
CA GLY A 142 10.49 -25.42 -6.93
C GLY A 142 9.42 -25.70 -5.88
N PHE A 143 8.87 -24.66 -5.25
CA PHE A 143 7.76 -24.78 -4.30
C PHE A 143 6.38 -24.75 -4.96
N MET A 144 6.34 -24.43 -6.26
CA MET A 144 5.12 -24.30 -7.04
C MET A 144 5.41 -24.74 -8.48
N ASP A 145 4.49 -25.47 -9.12
CA ASP A 145 4.70 -25.97 -10.48
C ASP A 145 4.52 -24.89 -11.56
N ALA A 146 3.62 -23.91 -11.31
CA ALA A 146 3.30 -22.81 -12.22
C ALA A 146 2.78 -21.61 -11.40
N PRO A 147 2.91 -20.36 -11.87
CA PRO A 147 2.49 -19.19 -11.10
C PRO A 147 0.97 -19.13 -10.95
N GLU A 148 0.47 -19.69 -9.85
CA GLU A 148 -0.93 -19.72 -9.49
C GLU A 148 -1.17 -18.82 -8.27
N SER A 149 -2.21 -17.98 -8.31
CA SER A 149 -2.57 -17.15 -7.17
C SER A 149 -3.06 -18.01 -6.00
N THR A 150 -2.83 -17.54 -4.79
CA THR A 150 -3.07 -18.29 -3.54
C THR A 150 -4.08 -17.62 -2.63
N GLY A 151 -4.47 -16.38 -2.91
CA GLY A 151 -5.27 -15.52 -2.03
C GLY A 151 -4.58 -15.21 -0.69
N PHE A 152 -3.31 -15.58 -0.52
CA PHE A 152 -2.59 -15.51 0.75
C PHE A 152 -1.57 -14.37 0.73
N VAL A 153 -1.73 -13.41 1.65
CA VAL A 153 -0.73 -12.37 1.89
C VAL A 153 0.36 -12.94 2.79
N TYR A 154 1.34 -13.57 2.15
CA TYR A 154 2.53 -14.15 2.79
C TYR A 154 3.81 -13.40 2.37
N LEU A 155 5.00 -13.97 2.61
CA LEU A 155 6.31 -13.34 2.45
C LEU A 155 6.44 -12.43 1.21
N MET A 156 6.27 -12.97 0.00
CA MET A 156 6.48 -12.21 -1.23
C MET A 156 5.36 -11.20 -1.51
N THR A 157 4.09 -11.57 -1.24
CA THR A 157 2.96 -10.65 -1.38
C THR A 157 3.10 -9.45 -0.44
N ARG A 158 3.44 -9.71 0.84
CA ARG A 158 3.62 -8.68 1.86
C ARG A 158 4.80 -7.78 1.54
N TRP A 159 5.95 -8.37 1.16
CA TRP A 159 7.09 -7.60 0.69
C TRP A 159 6.71 -6.68 -0.47
N LYS A 160 6.01 -7.20 -1.49
CA LYS A 160 5.62 -6.40 -2.65
C LYS A 160 4.73 -5.23 -2.23
N ILE A 161 3.72 -5.46 -1.39
CA ILE A 161 2.87 -4.40 -0.83
C ILE A 161 3.70 -3.34 -0.10
N ASN A 162 4.56 -3.76 0.83
CA ASN A 162 5.39 -2.83 1.60
C ASN A 162 6.35 -2.03 0.72
N SER A 163 6.92 -2.66 -0.32
CA SER A 163 7.81 -1.99 -1.27
C SER A 163 7.10 -0.95 -2.14
N MET A 164 5.81 -1.16 -2.44
CA MET A 164 5.00 -0.21 -3.20
C MET A 164 4.53 0.98 -2.37
N VAL A 165 4.27 0.77 -1.07
CA VAL A 165 3.92 1.86 -0.14
C VAL A 165 5.15 2.65 0.26
N CYS A 166 6.30 1.99 0.40
CA CYS A 166 7.51 2.58 0.93
C CYS A 166 8.75 2.03 0.22
N ASN A 167 9.45 2.90 -0.52
CA ASN A 167 10.64 2.53 -1.29
C ASN A 167 11.79 1.96 -0.43
N ALA A 168 11.80 2.22 0.89
CA ALA A 168 12.80 1.65 1.80
C ALA A 168 12.75 0.11 1.89
N PHE A 169 11.65 -0.52 1.43
CA PHE A 169 11.49 -1.97 1.39
C PHE A 169 11.86 -2.62 0.05
N LEU A 170 12.20 -1.84 -0.99
CA LEU A 170 12.57 -2.40 -2.30
C LEU A 170 13.77 -3.36 -2.20
N ASP A 171 14.76 -3.01 -1.39
CA ASP A 171 15.96 -3.82 -1.17
C ASP A 171 15.79 -4.89 -0.07
N GLN A 172 14.63 -4.94 0.59
CA GLN A 172 14.32 -5.87 1.69
C GLN A 172 13.56 -7.12 1.21
N ARG A 173 13.80 -7.55 -0.04
CA ARG A 173 13.18 -8.75 -0.59
C ARG A 173 13.65 -9.98 0.21
N PRO A 174 12.75 -10.89 0.62
CA PRO A 174 13.15 -12.12 1.30
C PRO A 174 14.20 -12.91 0.50
N GLU A 175 15.34 -13.21 1.11
CA GLU A 175 16.42 -13.98 0.49
C GLU A 175 16.09 -15.48 0.40
N ALA A 176 15.37 -16.00 1.39
CA ALA A 176 14.96 -17.39 1.47
C ALA A 176 13.44 -17.50 1.50
N LEU A 177 12.89 -18.34 0.63
CA LEU A 177 11.46 -18.64 0.59
C LEU A 177 11.18 -19.92 1.39
N THR A 178 10.23 -19.83 2.32
CA THR A 178 9.77 -20.99 3.10
C THR A 178 8.29 -21.20 2.84
N PRO A 179 7.86 -22.33 2.27
CA PRO A 179 6.44 -22.63 2.13
C PRO A 179 5.75 -22.60 3.48
N TYR A 180 4.51 -22.13 3.49
CA TYR A 180 3.71 -22.18 4.70
C TYR A 180 3.34 -23.65 5.01
N SER A 181 3.75 -24.13 6.18
CA SER A 181 3.34 -25.41 6.76
C SER A 181 2.37 -25.11 7.90
N GLY A 182 1.07 -25.21 7.61
CA GLY A 182 0.01 -24.99 8.60
C GLY A 182 0.01 -26.02 9.71
#